data_AF-A0A1Q7KBH8-F1
#
_entry.id   AF-A0A1Q7KBH8-F1
#
_cell.length_a   1.000
_cell.length_b   1.000
_cell.length_c   1.000
_cell.angle_alpha   90.00
_cell.angle_beta   90.00
_cell.angle_gamma   90.00
#
_symmetry.space_group_name_H-M   'P 1'
#
loop_
_entity.id
_entity.type
_entity.pdbx_description
1 polymer ?
#
loop_
_entity_poly.entity_id
_entity_poly.type
_entity_poly.pdbx_seq_one_letter_code
_entity_poly.pdbx_strand_id
1 'polypeptide(L)'
;MNESIAQFLAAVKANDEKRMGELWGTERGPAANNMNGDVLRQRVTVIQKYLDHSGYRIIEGPLLVPGHDDRRMYRVELQRANCNHVWPIEVVRTHSGGWLVYDVHLESAGSPAGPCQAATTGGGTKP
;
A
#
# COMPACT_ATOMS: atom_id res chain seq x y z
N MET A 1 -1.02 -9.70 -10.33
CA MET A 1 -1.01 -9.48 -8.86
C MET A 1 0.13 -8.56 -8.45
N ASN A 2 1.40 -8.94 -8.55
CA ASN A 2 2.54 -8.02 -8.34
C ASN A 2 2.46 -6.80 -9.27
N GLU A 3 1.97 -7.01 -10.49
CA GLU A 3 1.69 -5.94 -11.45
C GLU A 3 0.74 -4.88 -10.91
N SER A 4 -0.29 -5.26 -10.15
CA SER A 4 -1.24 -4.31 -9.55
C SER A 4 -0.56 -3.39 -8.54
N ILE A 5 0.36 -3.94 -7.73
CA ILE A 5 1.18 -3.15 -6.80
C ILE A 5 2.10 -2.22 -7.58
N ALA A 6 2.77 -2.73 -8.62
CA ALA A 6 3.68 -1.94 -9.44
C ALA A 6 2.96 -0.76 -10.13
N GLN A 7 1.78 -1.01 -10.70
CA GLN A 7 0.94 0.02 -11.31
C GLN A 7 0.46 1.05 -10.29
N PHE A 8 0.05 0.60 -9.09
CA PHE A 8 -0.40 1.49 -8.03
C PHE A 8 0.73 2.39 -7.51
N LEU A 9 1.91 1.82 -7.24
CA LEU A 9 3.08 2.58 -6.80
C LEU A 9 3.60 3.53 -7.89
N ALA A 10 3.49 3.16 -9.17
CA ALA A 10 3.76 4.08 -10.27
C ALA A 10 2.78 5.28 -10.27
N ALA A 11 1.48 5.04 -10.02
CA ALA A 11 0.49 6.12 -9.90
C ALA A 11 0.74 7.02 -8.68
N VAL A 12 1.12 6.42 -7.53
CA VAL A 12 1.56 7.17 -6.33
C VAL A 12 2.73 8.08 -6.68
N LYS A 13 3.75 7.57 -7.39
CA LYS A 13 4.94 8.32 -7.77
C LYS A 13 4.63 9.46 -8.73
N ALA A 14 3.68 9.25 -9.64
CA ALA A 14 3.19 10.27 -10.56
C ALA A 14 2.24 11.29 -9.91
N ASN A 15 1.89 11.10 -8.63
CA ASN A 15 0.83 11.85 -7.95
C ASN A 15 -0.51 11.83 -8.74
N ASP A 16 -0.81 10.71 -9.40
CA ASP A 16 -2.02 10.51 -10.20
C ASP A 16 -3.13 9.91 -9.34
N GLU A 17 -3.80 10.79 -8.57
CA GLU A 17 -4.89 10.42 -7.66
C GLU A 17 -6.05 9.71 -8.38
N LYS A 18 -6.32 10.07 -9.64
CA LYS A 18 -7.36 9.42 -10.45
C LYS A 18 -6.97 7.96 -10.71
N ARG A 19 -5.75 7.73 -11.20
CA ARG A 19 -5.25 6.39 -11.48
C ARG A 19 -5.12 5.55 -10.22
N MET A 20 -4.74 6.17 -9.10
CA MET A 20 -4.77 5.50 -7.79
C MET A 20 -6.18 5.01 -7.45
N GLY A 21 -7.23 5.81 -7.65
CA GLY A 21 -8.61 5.40 -7.41
C GLY A 21 -9.12 4.27 -8.33
N GLU A 22 -8.51 4.10 -9.51
CA GLU A 22 -8.80 2.98 -10.43
C GLU A 22 -8.11 1.67 -10.03
N LEU A 23 -7.00 1.76 -9.28
CA LEU A 23 -6.14 0.65 -8.88
C LEU A 23 -6.30 0.24 -7.41
N TRP A 24 -6.99 1.06 -6.62
CA TRP A 24 -7.34 0.82 -5.22
C TRP A 24 -8.84 0.56 -5.10
N GLY A 25 -9.25 -0.42 -4.29
CA GLY A 25 -10.65 -0.78 -4.16
C GLY A 25 -10.90 -2.04 -3.35
N THR A 26 -12.04 -2.69 -3.59
CA THR A 26 -12.42 -3.93 -2.89
C THR A 26 -12.70 -5.05 -3.88
N GLU A 27 -13.16 -6.22 -3.40
CA GLU A 27 -13.64 -7.32 -4.22
C GLU A 27 -14.73 -6.91 -5.23
N ARG A 28 -15.45 -5.79 -4.95
CA ARG A 28 -16.48 -5.20 -5.82
C ARG A 28 -15.89 -4.38 -6.97
N GLY A 29 -14.59 -4.11 -6.98
CA GLY A 29 -13.90 -3.34 -8.00
C GLY A 29 -13.31 -2.02 -7.49
N PRO A 30 -12.86 -1.15 -8.41
CA PRO A 30 -12.19 0.10 -8.08
C PRO A 30 -13.03 1.03 -7.20
N ALA A 31 -12.37 1.72 -6.28
CA ALA A 31 -12.99 2.73 -5.43
C ALA A 31 -13.60 3.87 -6.28
N ALA A 32 -12.97 4.22 -7.41
CA ALA A 32 -13.48 5.18 -8.37
C ALA A 32 -14.91 4.90 -8.87
N ASN A 33 -15.36 3.63 -8.84
CA ASN A 33 -16.68 3.28 -9.35
C ASN A 33 -17.80 3.48 -8.32
N ASN A 34 -17.49 3.43 -7.02
CA ASN A 34 -18.50 3.29 -5.97
C ASN A 34 -18.32 4.25 -4.79
N MET A 35 -17.20 4.96 -4.70
CA MET A 35 -16.91 5.92 -3.65
C MET A 35 -17.28 7.34 -4.10
N ASN A 36 -17.78 8.17 -3.18
CA ASN A 36 -17.96 9.60 -3.43
C ASN A 36 -16.61 10.23 -3.85
N GLY A 37 -16.63 11.07 -4.89
CA GLY A 37 -15.40 11.61 -5.49
C GLY A 37 -14.54 12.46 -4.55
N ASP A 38 -15.14 13.24 -3.65
CA ASP A 38 -14.39 14.06 -2.69
C ASP A 38 -13.80 13.20 -1.57
N VAL A 39 -14.56 12.20 -1.10
CA VAL A 39 -14.06 11.20 -0.13
C VAL A 39 -12.91 10.39 -0.74
N LEU A 40 -13.06 9.97 -2.00
CA LEU A 40 -12.02 9.25 -2.72
C LEU A 40 -10.76 10.10 -2.80
N ARG A 41 -10.88 11.35 -3.29
CA ARG A 41 -9.77 12.29 -3.39
C ARG A 41 -9.05 12.43 -2.05
N GLN A 42 -9.79 12.72 -0.98
CA GLN A 42 -9.21 12.88 0.35
C GLN A 42 -8.43 11.64 0.80
N ARG A 43 -8.98 10.43 0.59
CA ARG A 43 -8.32 9.17 0.97
C ARG A 43 -7.07 8.90 0.14
N VAL A 44 -7.14 9.05 -1.18
CA VAL A 44 -5.98 8.80 -2.04
C VAL A 44 -4.89 9.86 -1.85
N THR A 45 -5.23 11.12 -1.56
CA THR A 45 -4.23 12.14 -1.18
C THR A 45 -3.46 11.73 0.07
N VAL A 46 -4.13 11.17 1.08
CA VAL A 46 -3.45 10.67 2.29
C VAL A 46 -2.56 9.49 1.93
N ILE A 47 -3.08 8.48 1.23
CA ILE A 47 -2.29 7.32 0.81
C ILE A 47 -1.07 7.74 -0.01
N GLN A 48 -1.22 8.68 -0.94
CA GLN A 48 -0.15 9.19 -1.79
C GLN A 48 1.00 9.76 -0.95
N LYS A 49 0.68 10.58 0.06
CA LYS A 49 1.69 11.16 0.96
C LYS A 49 2.46 10.11 1.77
N TYR A 50 1.79 9.03 2.18
CA TYR A 50 2.43 7.95 2.93
C TYR A 50 3.25 7.01 2.02
N LEU A 51 2.88 6.86 0.77
CA LEU A 51 3.54 5.92 -0.13
C LEU A 51 4.51 6.58 -1.11
N ASP A 52 4.63 7.91 -1.12
CA ASP A 52 5.63 8.59 -1.96
C ASP A 52 7.04 8.08 -1.66
N HIS A 53 7.80 7.86 -2.73
CA HIS A 53 9.06 7.14 -2.71
C HIS A 53 9.96 7.57 -3.87
N SER A 54 11.27 7.35 -3.79
CA SER A 54 12.22 7.47 -4.90
C SER A 54 12.37 6.16 -5.68
N GLY A 55 12.11 5.02 -5.03
CA GLY A 55 12.13 3.69 -5.61
C GLY A 55 11.43 2.69 -4.69
N TYR A 56 11.19 1.47 -5.17
CA TYR A 56 10.61 0.42 -4.33
C TYR A 56 11.13 -0.97 -4.73
N ARG A 57 11.00 -1.93 -3.82
CA ARG A 57 11.27 -3.35 -4.05
C ARG A 57 10.27 -4.20 -3.28
N ILE A 58 9.65 -5.17 -3.95
CA ILE A 58 8.89 -6.22 -3.26
C ILE A 58 9.91 -7.16 -2.61
N ILE A 59 9.89 -7.26 -1.27
CA ILE A 59 10.86 -8.07 -0.51
C ILE A 59 10.26 -9.38 -0.01
N GLU A 60 8.93 -9.47 0.07
CA GLU A 60 8.21 -10.67 0.49
C GLU A 60 6.80 -10.71 -0.13
N GLY A 61 6.30 -11.92 -0.43
CA GLY A 61 4.96 -12.18 -0.94
C GLY A 61 4.91 -12.89 -2.30
N PRO A 62 3.73 -13.35 -2.76
CA PRO A 62 2.44 -13.26 -2.06
C PRO A 62 2.37 -14.15 -0.81
N LEU A 63 1.98 -13.55 0.31
CA LEU A 63 1.63 -14.26 1.54
C LEU A 63 0.11 -14.45 1.62
N LEU A 64 -0.33 -15.55 2.21
CA LEU A 64 -1.74 -15.76 2.51
C LEU A 64 -2.18 -14.83 3.64
N VAL A 65 -3.39 -14.30 3.53
CA VAL A 65 -4.02 -13.53 4.60
C VAL A 65 -4.98 -14.49 5.33
N PRO A 66 -4.80 -14.75 6.64
CA PRO A 66 -5.64 -15.69 7.38
C PRO A 66 -7.12 -15.33 7.28
N GLY A 67 -7.96 -16.32 6.93
CA GLY A 67 -9.41 -16.13 6.78
C GLY A 67 -9.85 -15.47 5.46
N HIS A 68 -8.91 -15.19 4.53
CA HIS A 68 -9.20 -14.51 3.27
C HIS A 68 -8.52 -15.20 2.08
N ASP A 69 -9.28 -16.00 1.33
CA ASP A 69 -8.79 -16.70 0.13
C ASP A 69 -8.57 -15.77 -1.08
N ASP A 70 -9.27 -14.64 -1.09
CA ASP A 70 -9.26 -13.60 -2.12
C ASP A 70 -8.18 -12.53 -1.91
N ARG A 71 -7.49 -12.56 -0.78
CA ARG A 71 -6.46 -11.57 -0.42
C ARG A 71 -5.06 -12.14 -0.43
N ARG A 72 -4.09 -11.30 -0.79
CA ARG A 72 -2.66 -11.61 -0.64
C ARG A 72 -1.95 -10.41 -0.05
N MET A 73 -1.01 -10.68 0.85
CA MET A 73 -0.17 -9.66 1.46
C MET A 73 1.23 -9.68 0.85
N TYR A 74 1.80 -8.50 0.68
CA TYR A 74 3.16 -8.27 0.25
C TYR A 74 3.85 -7.36 1.23
N ARG A 75 5.17 -7.53 1.38
CA ARG A 75 6.00 -6.53 2.05
C ARG A 75 6.83 -5.83 0.99
N VAL A 76 6.69 -4.52 0.94
CA VAL A 76 7.33 -3.67 -0.05
C VAL A 76 8.27 -2.71 0.66
N GLU A 77 9.55 -2.79 0.34
CA GLU A 77 10.52 -1.80 0.75
C GLU A 77 10.37 -0.55 -0.13
N LEU A 78 9.97 0.57 0.47
CA LEU A 78 9.95 1.89 -0.16
C LEU A 78 11.24 2.62 0.16
N GLN A 79 11.92 3.11 -0.87
CA GLN A 79 13.08 3.98 -0.73
C GLN A 79 12.56 5.42 -0.60
N ARG A 80 12.92 6.09 0.49
CA ARG A 80 12.68 7.52 0.72
C ARG A 80 14.01 8.25 0.77
N ALA A 81 13.97 9.59 0.73
CA ALA A 81 15.17 10.42 0.64
C ALA A 81 16.28 10.05 1.66
N ASN A 82 15.87 9.66 2.87
CA ASN A 82 16.81 9.43 3.99
C ASN A 82 16.75 8.02 4.59
N CYS A 83 15.91 7.11 4.05
CA CYS A 83 15.79 5.74 4.57
C CYS A 83 15.02 4.81 3.64
N ASN A 84 15.11 3.51 3.92
CA ASN A 84 14.19 2.50 3.40
C ASN A 84 13.18 2.14 4.48
N HIS A 85 11.93 1.91 4.07
CA HIS A 85 10.88 1.51 5.00
C HIS A 85 10.04 0.39 4.40
N VAL A 86 9.79 -0.65 5.18
CA VAL A 86 9.05 -1.84 4.74
C VAL A 86 7.57 -1.66 5.05
N TRP A 87 6.76 -1.62 4.01
CA TRP A 87 5.32 -1.41 4.06
C TRP A 87 4.55 -2.68 3.72
N PRO A 88 3.60 -3.12 4.55
CA PRO A 88 2.66 -4.16 4.15
C PRO A 88 1.63 -3.58 3.16
N ILE A 89 1.40 -4.30 2.06
CA ILE A 89 0.36 -3.97 1.08
C ILE A 89 -0.46 -5.23 0.82
N GLU A 90 -1.76 -5.13 1.05
CA GLU A 90 -2.73 -6.16 0.69
C GLU A 90 -3.34 -5.87 -0.68
N VAL A 91 -3.50 -6.94 -1.46
CA VAL A 91 -4.25 -6.92 -2.71
C VAL A 91 -5.43 -7.88 -2.62
N VAL A 92 -6.53 -7.52 -3.30
CA VAL A 92 -7.76 -8.32 -3.35
C VAL A 92 -8.08 -8.71 -4.78
N ARG A 93 -8.59 -9.93 -4.96
CA ARG A 93 -9.15 -10.40 -6.22
C ARG A 93 -10.57 -9.85 -6.38
N THR A 94 -10.84 -9.14 -7.46
CA THR A 94 -12.18 -8.68 -7.78
C THR A 94 -13.06 -9.82 -8.29
N HIS A 95 -14.38 -9.69 -8.16
CA HIS A 95 -15.32 -10.65 -8.77
C HIS A 95 -15.16 -10.76 -10.30
N SER A 96 -14.69 -9.70 -10.96
CA SER A 96 -14.36 -9.69 -12.40
C SER A 96 -13.03 -10.35 -12.75
N GLY A 97 -12.26 -10.82 -11.75
CA GLY A 97 -11.02 -11.59 -11.95
C GLY A 97 -9.72 -10.79 -11.95
N GLY A 98 -9.79 -9.46 -11.76
CA GLY A 98 -8.62 -8.58 -11.63
C GLY A 98 -8.08 -8.52 -10.20
N TRP A 99 -6.96 -7.82 -10.00
CA TRP A 99 -6.37 -7.57 -8.69
C TRP A 99 -6.23 -6.08 -8.45
N LEU A 100 -6.66 -5.63 -7.28
CA LEU A 100 -6.56 -4.24 -6.82
C LEU A 100 -5.78 -4.18 -5.52
N VAL A 101 -5.17 -3.04 -5.24
CA VAL A 101 -4.71 -2.75 -3.88
C VAL A 101 -5.95 -2.61 -3.00
N TYR A 102 -5.98 -3.36 -1.91
CA TYR A 102 -7.09 -3.39 -0.95
C TYR A 102 -6.80 -2.48 0.22
N ASP A 103 -5.68 -2.75 0.88
CA ASP A 103 -5.24 -2.03 2.07
C ASP A 103 -3.73 -1.77 2.00
N VAL A 104 -3.35 -0.63 2.55
CA VAL A 104 -1.96 -0.20 2.71
C VAL A 104 -1.65 0.00 4.20
N HIS A 105 -2.52 -0.44 5.11
CA HIS A 105 -2.28 -0.51 6.55
C HIS A 105 -1.72 0.79 7.15
N LEU A 106 -2.34 1.93 6.85
CA LEU A 106 -1.89 3.24 7.36
C LEU A 106 -1.86 3.30 8.90
N GLU A 107 -2.60 2.44 9.59
CA GLU A 107 -2.57 2.29 11.06
C GLU A 107 -1.22 1.77 11.58
N SER A 108 -0.47 1.04 10.75
CA SER A 108 0.88 0.58 11.06
C SER A 108 1.96 1.61 10.76
N ALA A 109 1.56 2.76 10.19
CA ALA A 109 2.45 3.82 9.77
C ALA A 109 2.88 4.74 10.92
N GLY A 110 4.17 5.12 10.92
CA GLY A 110 4.61 6.37 11.54
C GLY A 110 4.20 7.60 10.70
N SER A 111 4.38 8.81 11.22
CA SER A 111 4.11 10.05 10.48
C SER A 111 4.90 10.10 9.15
N PRO A 112 4.28 10.50 8.01
CA PRO A 112 4.95 10.47 6.71
C PRO A 112 6.04 11.55 6.59
N ALA A 113 5.91 12.64 7.36
CA ALA A 113 6.91 13.68 7.52
C ALA A 113 7.82 13.47 8.75
N GLY A 114 7.60 12.38 9.51
CA GLY A 114 8.45 12.03 10.64
C GLY A 114 9.82 11.54 10.19
N PRO A 115 10.85 11.63 11.05
CA PRO A 115 12.11 10.93 10.80
C PRO A 115 11.82 9.44 10.71
N CYS A 116 12.54 8.74 9.82
CA CYS A 116 12.42 7.30 9.73
C CYS A 116 12.79 6.70 11.09
N GLN A 117 11.84 6.01 11.72
CA GLN A 117 12.13 5.28 12.93
C GLN A 117 13.14 4.19 12.56
N ALA A 118 14.31 4.19 13.21
CA ALA A 118 15.21 3.07 13.13
C ALA A 118 14.40 1.83 13.46
N ALA A 119 14.37 0.83 12.56
CA ALA A 119 13.68 -0.43 12.81
C ALA A 119 14.10 -0.89 14.20
N THR A 120 13.16 -0.94 15.14
CA THR A 120 13.45 -1.34 16.51
C THR A 120 13.95 -2.77 16.45
N THR A 121 15.26 -2.94 16.42
CA THR A 121 15.91 -4.23 16.61
C THR A 121 15.51 -4.66 18.01
N GLY A 122 14.58 -5.62 18.10
CA GLY A 122 14.24 -6.26 19.37
C GLY A 122 15.52 -6.77 20.01
N GLY A 123 15.94 -6.13 21.10
CA GLY A 123 17.19 -6.42 21.77
C GLY A 123 17.17 -5.85 23.18
N GLY A 124 16.85 -6.70 24.15
CA GLY A 124 16.81 -6.33 25.56
C GLY A 124 16.39 -7.49 26.45
N THR A 125 17.13 -8.59 26.39
CA THR A 125 17.12 -9.65 27.41
C THR A 125 17.30 -9.01 28.79
N LYS A 126 16.35 -9.24 29.69
CA LYS A 126 16.43 -8.77 31.08
C LYS A 126 17.25 -9.77 31.92
N PRO A 127 18.22 -9.33 32.74
CA PRO A 127 18.87 -10.19 33.74
C PRO A 127 17.93 -10.55 34.90
#